data_AF-W9YRD5-F1
#
_entry.id   AF-W9YRD5-F1
#
_cell.length_a   1.000
_cell.length_b   1.000
_cell.length_c   1.000
_cell.angle_alpha   90.00
_cell.angle_beta   90.00
_cell.angle_gamma   90.00
#
_symmetry.space_group_name_H-M   'P 1'
#
loop_
_entity.id
_entity.type
_entity.pdbx_description
1 polymer ?
#
loop_
_entity_poly.entity_id
_entity_poly.type
_entity_poly.pdbx_seq_one_letter_code
_entity_poly.pdbx_strand_id
1 'polypeptide(L)'
;MSQSLAPRPSRGSTSSSGSRDLASPQRPRKISTACGACKQRKTRCNGSNPCDACATRRSPCIYDASSDQRRKIANQRNVQDLADAIVQLERHKQLLGGIIATIRAGDADANNDLFRVIRSRVDLSQLAAHVRNECRANLAIQQVYEQIDFVIDGPRDLPSPDQILGDMAPPADFTHRKWQEAASTSETVRKIG
;
A
#
# COMPACT_ATOMS: atom_id res chain seq x y z
N MET A 1 14.05 0.74 20.80
CA MET A 1 14.89 -0.45 21.09
C MET A 1 15.06 -1.25 19.81
N SER A 2 16.12 -0.97 19.07
CA SER A 2 16.45 -1.56 17.77
C SER A 2 17.32 -2.81 17.99
N GLN A 3 16.80 -4.00 17.66
CA GLN A 3 17.58 -5.23 17.75
C GLN A 3 18.38 -5.45 16.47
N SER A 4 19.71 -5.46 16.61
CA SER A 4 20.66 -5.83 15.56
C SER A 4 20.56 -7.33 15.25
N LEU A 5 20.43 -7.67 13.97
CA LEU A 5 20.49 -9.04 13.47
C LEU A 5 21.96 -9.50 13.40
N ALA A 6 22.25 -10.66 13.99
CA ALA A 6 23.59 -11.23 14.01
C ALA A 6 24.03 -11.72 12.60
N PRO A 7 25.35 -11.70 12.28
CA PRO A 7 25.84 -12.07 10.97
C PRO A 7 25.83 -13.58 10.74
N ARG A 8 25.58 -13.97 9.49
CA ARG A 8 25.55 -15.35 8.98
C ARG A 8 26.97 -15.96 9.02
N PRO A 9 27.18 -17.16 9.59
CA PRO A 9 28.52 -17.76 9.64
C PRO A 9 28.96 -18.24 8.26
N SER A 10 30.18 -17.86 7.88
CA SER A 10 30.87 -18.26 6.65
C SER A 10 31.14 -19.76 6.64
N ARG A 11 30.61 -20.48 5.65
CA ARG A 11 30.94 -21.89 5.43
C ARG A 11 32.29 -21.98 4.75
N GLY A 12 33.29 -22.47 5.48
CA GLY A 12 34.62 -22.78 4.94
C GLY A 12 34.53 -23.83 3.83
N SER A 13 35.10 -23.48 2.68
CA SER A 13 35.30 -24.33 1.52
C SER A 13 36.62 -25.07 1.65
N THR A 14 36.57 -26.38 1.89
CA THR A 14 37.72 -27.27 1.68
C THR A 14 37.46 -28.15 0.46
N SER A 15 38.21 -27.87 -0.60
CA SER A 15 38.34 -28.68 -1.80
C SER A 15 39.13 -29.96 -1.49
N SER A 16 38.54 -31.13 -1.72
CA SER A 16 39.30 -32.32 -2.09
C SER A 16 38.42 -33.29 -2.88
N SER A 17 38.97 -33.69 -4.01
CA SER A 17 38.41 -34.53 -5.06
C SER A 17 38.33 -35.99 -4.60
N GLY A 18 37.22 -36.68 -4.86
CA GLY A 18 37.09 -38.13 -4.63
C GLY A 18 35.67 -38.65 -4.83
N SER A 19 35.48 -39.42 -5.89
CA SER A 19 34.22 -40.06 -6.31
C SER A 19 33.70 -41.09 -5.30
N ARG A 20 32.39 -41.08 -5.03
CA ARG A 20 31.48 -42.24 -4.83
C ARG A 20 30.09 -41.74 -4.40
N ASP A 21 29.06 -42.21 -5.10
CA ASP A 21 27.65 -42.09 -4.76
C ASP A 21 27.38 -42.46 -3.30
N LEU A 22 27.18 -41.44 -2.46
CA LEU A 22 26.52 -41.59 -1.18
C LEU A 22 25.61 -40.38 -1.02
N ALA A 23 24.30 -40.64 -1.11
CA ALA A 23 23.27 -39.67 -0.82
C ALA A 23 23.63 -38.93 0.48
N SER A 24 23.94 -37.64 0.37
CA SER A 24 24.04 -36.74 1.53
C SER A 24 22.87 -37.06 2.45
N PRO A 25 23.07 -37.26 3.77
CA PRO A 25 21.97 -37.40 4.70
C PRO A 25 21.14 -36.13 4.59
N GLN A 26 20.10 -36.18 3.77
CA GLN A 26 19.12 -35.13 3.58
C GLN A 26 18.57 -34.93 4.98
N ARG A 27 18.99 -33.85 5.64
CA ARG A 27 18.49 -33.50 6.96
C ARG A 27 16.97 -33.71 6.92
N PRO A 28 16.40 -34.50 7.85
CA PRO A 28 15.00 -34.88 7.76
C PRO A 28 14.18 -33.61 7.57
N ARG A 29 13.43 -33.56 6.47
CA ARG A 29 12.61 -32.40 6.12
C ARG A 29 11.74 -32.09 7.33
N LYS A 30 11.84 -30.88 7.86
CA LYS A 30 11.00 -30.45 8.99
C LYS A 30 9.56 -30.45 8.49
N ILE A 31 8.76 -31.38 8.99
CA ILE A 31 7.34 -31.45 8.65
C ILE A 31 6.57 -30.45 9.52
N SER A 32 5.65 -29.71 8.93
CA SER A 32 4.82 -28.75 9.67
C SER A 32 3.65 -29.41 10.40
N THR A 33 3.23 -30.60 9.93
CA THR A 33 1.96 -31.21 10.30
C THR A 33 2.12 -32.72 10.29
N ALA A 34 1.83 -33.38 11.40
CA ALA A 34 1.75 -34.85 11.46
C ALA A 34 0.42 -35.34 10.85
N CYS A 35 0.39 -36.57 10.33
CA CYS A 35 -0.86 -37.21 9.89
C CYS A 35 -1.85 -37.39 11.06
N GLY A 36 -3.15 -37.55 10.76
CA GLY A 36 -4.21 -37.66 11.77
C GLY A 36 -4.00 -38.77 12.79
N ALA A 37 -3.55 -39.95 12.34
CA ALA A 37 -3.27 -41.08 13.23
C ALA A 37 -2.09 -40.83 14.18
N CYS A 38 -1.01 -40.19 13.71
CA CYS A 38 0.11 -39.80 14.57
C CYS A 38 -0.26 -38.67 15.53
N LYS A 39 -1.08 -37.69 15.09
CA LYS A 39 -1.62 -36.65 15.96
C LYS A 39 -2.44 -37.25 17.11
N GLN A 40 -3.38 -38.15 16.80
CA GLN A 40 -4.24 -38.78 17.80
C GLN A 40 -3.46 -39.63 18.80
N ARG A 41 -2.44 -40.35 18.32
CA ARG A 41 -1.58 -41.21 19.15
C ARG A 41 -0.44 -40.47 19.86
N LYS A 42 -0.24 -39.17 19.59
CA LYS A 42 0.88 -38.37 20.08
C LYS A 42 2.26 -39.01 19.80
N THR A 43 2.42 -39.64 18.63
CA THR A 43 3.68 -40.27 18.20
C THR A 43 4.40 -39.45 17.13
N ARG A 44 5.72 -39.66 16.99
CA ARG A 44 6.52 -38.99 15.98
C ARG A 44 6.06 -39.39 14.58
N CYS A 45 5.72 -38.39 13.77
CA CYS A 45 5.44 -38.55 12.34
C CYS A 45 6.70 -38.16 11.55
N ASN A 46 7.05 -38.92 10.52
CA ASN A 46 8.21 -38.67 9.66
C ASN A 46 7.86 -37.84 8.40
N GLY A 47 6.58 -37.65 8.09
CA GLY A 47 6.12 -36.88 6.94
C GLY A 47 5.96 -37.65 5.63
N SER A 48 6.37 -38.94 5.57
CA SER A 48 6.12 -39.76 4.40
C SER A 48 4.64 -40.16 4.32
N ASN A 49 4.21 -40.65 3.15
CA ASN A 49 2.86 -41.16 2.96
C ASN A 49 2.88 -42.55 2.30
N PRO A 50 2.59 -43.64 3.04
CA PRO A 50 2.29 -43.66 4.48
C PRO A 50 3.51 -43.30 5.35
N CYS A 51 3.28 -42.72 6.54
CA CYS A 51 4.34 -42.45 7.51
C CYS A 51 4.83 -43.77 8.14
N ASP A 52 6.09 -43.86 8.59
CA ASP A 52 6.66 -45.12 9.11
C ASP A 52 5.80 -45.73 10.23
N ALA A 53 5.31 -44.87 11.15
CA ALA A 53 4.45 -45.29 12.24
C ALA A 53 3.10 -45.85 11.78
N CYS A 54 2.53 -45.32 10.70
CA CYS A 54 1.29 -45.83 10.12
C CYS A 54 1.53 -47.11 9.31
N ALA A 55 2.66 -47.20 8.60
CA ALA A 55 3.03 -48.39 7.84
C ALA A 55 3.20 -49.61 8.75
N THR A 56 3.98 -49.47 9.84
CA THR A 56 4.18 -50.56 10.83
C THR A 56 2.87 -51.01 11.47
N ARG A 57 1.95 -50.08 11.69
CA ARG A 57 0.66 -50.34 12.35
C ARG A 57 -0.46 -50.72 11.39
N ARG A 58 -0.19 -50.73 10.07
CA ARG A 58 -1.18 -50.94 9.01
C ARG A 58 -2.45 -50.08 9.20
N SER A 59 -2.27 -48.84 9.66
CA SER A 59 -3.37 -47.90 9.92
C SER A 59 -3.45 -46.82 8.85
N PRO A 60 -4.64 -46.27 8.55
CA PRO A 60 -4.78 -45.19 7.57
C PRO A 60 -3.86 -44.00 7.89
N CYS A 61 -3.08 -43.55 6.89
CA CYS A 61 -2.21 -42.39 7.00
C CYS A 61 -2.82 -41.24 6.20
N ILE A 62 -3.56 -40.37 6.87
CA ILE A 62 -4.28 -39.27 6.23
C ILE A 62 -3.76 -37.95 6.80
N TYR A 63 -3.31 -37.06 5.92
CA TYR A 63 -2.96 -35.69 6.27
C TYR A 63 -4.15 -34.80 5.99
N ASP A 64 -4.75 -34.26 7.04
CA ASP A 64 -5.81 -33.27 6.92
C ASP A 64 -5.20 -31.86 6.92
N ALA A 65 -5.13 -31.25 5.74
CA ALA A 65 -4.63 -29.89 5.56
C ALA A 65 -5.47 -28.86 6.33
N SER A 66 -6.76 -29.13 6.56
CA SER A 66 -7.66 -28.23 7.30
C SER A 66 -7.38 -28.24 8.82
N SER A 67 -6.76 -29.31 9.33
CA SER A 67 -6.38 -29.44 10.75
C SER A 67 -5.17 -28.59 11.17
N ASP A 68 -4.48 -27.94 10.24
CA ASP A 68 -3.40 -27.00 10.56
C ASP A 68 -3.99 -25.62 10.93
N GLN A 69 -4.55 -25.58 12.13
CA GLN A 69 -5.18 -24.37 12.68
C GLN A 69 -4.18 -23.20 12.76
N ARG A 70 -2.87 -23.47 12.91
CA ARG A 70 -1.83 -22.44 12.93
C ARG A 70 -1.74 -21.72 11.59
N ARG A 71 -1.70 -22.46 10.48
CA ARG A 71 -1.71 -21.89 9.13
C ARG A 71 -3.02 -21.15 8.86
N LYS A 72 -4.17 -21.71 9.26
CA LYS A 72 -5.47 -21.05 9.11
C LYS A 72 -5.52 -19.69 9.82
N ILE A 73 -5.08 -19.64 11.08
CA ILE A 73 -5.03 -18.38 11.86
C ILE A 73 -4.06 -17.39 11.23
N ALA A 74 -2.87 -17.83 10.81
CA ALA A 74 -1.90 -16.95 10.15
C ALA A 74 -2.45 -16.34 8.85
N ASN A 75 -3.10 -17.15 8.01
CA ASN A 75 -3.74 -16.66 6.80
C ASN A 75 -4.89 -15.71 7.10
N GLN A 76 -5.72 -16.03 8.09
CA GLN A 76 -6.82 -15.14 8.50
C GLN A 76 -6.33 -13.77 8.99
N ARG A 77 -5.22 -13.75 9.75
CA ARG A 77 -4.58 -12.50 10.17
C ARG A 77 -4.06 -11.71 8.98
N ASN A 78 -3.32 -12.36 8.08
CA ASN A 78 -2.83 -11.69 6.87
C ASN A 78 -3.98 -11.10 6.03
N VAL A 79 -5.09 -11.85 5.88
CA VAL A 79 -6.28 -11.35 5.17
C VAL A 79 -6.88 -10.14 5.87
N GLN A 80 -6.96 -10.17 7.20
CA GLN A 80 -7.44 -9.02 7.98
C GLN A 80 -6.51 -7.81 7.83
N ASP A 81 -5.20 -8.00 7.98
CA ASP A 81 -4.20 -6.95 7.86
C ASP A 81 -4.24 -6.30 6.46
N LEU A 82 -4.43 -7.10 5.41
CA LEU A 82 -4.60 -6.61 4.04
C LEU A 82 -5.91 -5.83 3.88
N ALA A 83 -7.02 -6.31 4.45
CA ALA A 83 -8.28 -5.59 4.42
C ALA A 83 -8.19 -4.23 5.13
N ASP A 84 -7.55 -4.19 6.29
CA ASP A 84 -7.32 -2.96 7.05
C ASP A 84 -6.42 -1.98 6.27
N ALA A 85 -5.37 -2.50 5.62
CA ALA A 85 -4.49 -1.70 4.76
C ALA A 85 -5.24 -1.09 3.56
N ILE A 86 -6.15 -1.85 2.92
CA ILE A 86 -7.00 -1.34 1.82
C ILE A 86 -7.87 -0.18 2.31
N VAL A 87 -8.52 -0.33 3.48
CA VAL A 87 -9.35 0.73 4.06
C VAL A 87 -8.51 1.98 4.38
N GLN A 88 -7.30 1.82 4.91
CA GLN A 88 -6.40 2.94 5.17
C GLN A 88 -5.95 3.64 3.88
N LEU A 89 -5.57 2.87 2.85
CA LEU A 89 -5.18 3.42 1.56
C LEU A 89 -6.32 4.21 0.91
N GLU A 90 -7.55 3.71 0.96
CA GLU A 90 -8.71 4.44 0.43
C GLU A 90 -8.95 5.75 1.18
N ARG A 91 -8.74 5.79 2.51
CA ARG A 91 -8.83 7.04 3.29
C ARG A 91 -7.75 8.05 2.89
N HIS A 92 -6.52 7.60 2.68
CA HIS A 92 -5.44 8.48 2.22
C HIS A 92 -5.67 8.96 0.79
N LYS A 93 -6.16 8.09 -0.09
CA LYS A 93 -6.55 8.41 -1.47
C LYS A 93 -7.61 9.52 -1.51
N GLN A 94 -8.67 9.37 -0.72
CA GLN A 94 -9.72 10.38 -0.57
C GLN A 94 -9.17 11.72 -0.10
N LEU A 95 -8.28 11.71 0.90
CA LEU A 95 -7.67 12.94 1.41
C LEU A 95 -6.79 13.61 0.35
N LEU A 96 -5.82 12.90 -0.22
CA LEU A 96 -4.88 13.44 -1.19
C LEU A 96 -5.59 13.92 -2.47
N GLY A 97 -6.45 13.05 -3.02
CA GLY A 97 -7.21 13.37 -4.22
C GLY A 97 -8.20 14.50 -4.00
N GLY A 98 -8.86 14.53 -2.84
CA GLY A 98 -9.80 15.59 -2.52
C GLY A 98 -9.12 16.95 -2.37
N ILE A 99 -7.93 17.01 -1.76
CA ILE A 99 -7.13 18.25 -1.73
C ILE A 99 -6.82 18.73 -3.15
N ILE A 100 -6.35 17.83 -4.03
CA ILE A 100 -6.03 18.17 -5.42
C ILE A 100 -7.28 18.65 -6.17
N ALA A 101 -8.40 17.95 -5.99
CA ALA A 101 -9.66 18.28 -6.65
C ALA A 101 -10.21 19.64 -6.18
N THR A 102 -10.16 19.92 -4.88
CA THR A 102 -10.55 21.23 -4.32
C THR A 102 -9.68 22.34 -4.91
N ILE A 103 -8.36 22.16 -4.98
CA ILE A 103 -7.45 23.16 -5.57
C ILE A 103 -7.73 23.41 -7.06
N ARG A 104 -8.08 22.36 -7.82
CA ARG A 104 -8.29 22.45 -9.27
C ARG A 104 -9.67 23.00 -9.67
N ALA A 105 -10.72 22.70 -8.89
CA ALA A 105 -12.11 22.96 -9.28
C ALA A 105 -12.94 23.70 -8.23
N GLY A 106 -12.43 23.85 -7.00
CA GLY A 106 -13.07 24.65 -5.97
C GLY A 106 -13.06 26.14 -6.32
N ASP A 107 -14.06 26.86 -5.82
CA ASP A 107 -14.09 28.31 -5.91
C ASP A 107 -13.06 28.94 -4.95
N ALA A 108 -13.00 30.28 -4.96
CA ALA A 108 -12.05 31.01 -4.11
C ALA A 108 -12.27 30.73 -2.62
N ASP A 109 -13.52 30.59 -2.19
CA ASP A 109 -13.88 30.40 -0.79
C ASP A 109 -13.50 28.98 -0.33
N ALA A 110 -13.84 27.93 -1.09
CA ALA A 110 -13.45 26.55 -0.79
C ALA A 110 -11.92 26.40 -0.70
N ASN A 111 -11.18 27.05 -1.60
CA ASN A 111 -9.71 27.05 -1.56
C ASN A 111 -9.15 27.77 -0.34
N ASN A 112 -9.69 28.95 -0.01
CA ASN A 112 -9.27 29.69 1.18
C ASN A 112 -9.58 28.94 2.47
N ASP A 113 -10.73 28.28 2.54
CA ASP A 113 -11.13 27.46 3.67
C ASP A 113 -10.22 26.24 3.83
N LEU A 114 -9.92 25.53 2.74
CA LEU A 114 -8.95 24.44 2.74
C LEU A 114 -7.57 24.91 3.25
N PHE A 115 -7.09 26.05 2.74
CA PHE A 115 -5.83 26.64 3.20
C PHE A 115 -5.85 27.02 4.68
N ARG A 116 -6.98 27.55 5.18
CA ARG A 116 -7.17 27.90 6.60
C ARG A 116 -7.09 26.66 7.47
N VAL A 117 -7.76 25.57 7.07
CA VAL A 117 -7.75 24.29 7.79
C VAL A 117 -6.33 23.68 7.81
N ILE A 118 -5.62 23.70 6.69
CA ILE A 118 -4.24 23.19 6.64
C ILE A 118 -3.31 24.02 7.54
N ARG A 119 -3.42 25.36 7.51
CA ARG A 119 -2.55 26.24 8.30
C ARG A 119 -2.87 26.25 9.79
N SER A 120 -4.09 25.90 10.21
CA SER A 120 -4.48 25.87 11.62
C SER A 120 -3.95 24.65 12.40
N ARG A 121 -3.17 23.77 11.75
CA ARG A 121 -2.57 22.55 12.36
C ARG A 121 -3.60 21.60 12.97
N VAL A 122 -4.79 21.49 12.37
CA VAL A 122 -5.75 20.45 12.75
C VAL A 122 -5.15 19.05 12.50
N ASP A 123 -5.67 18.05 13.21
CA ASP A 123 -5.28 16.68 12.94
C ASP A 123 -5.75 16.21 11.56
N LEU A 124 -5.12 15.13 11.09
CA LEU A 124 -5.38 14.59 9.75
C LEU A 124 -6.82 14.09 9.57
N SER A 125 -7.50 13.68 10.65
CA SER A 125 -8.88 13.20 10.59
C SER A 125 -9.86 14.35 10.35
N GLN A 126 -9.62 15.49 10.99
CA GLN A 126 -10.40 16.72 10.79
C GLN A 126 -10.19 17.26 9.37
N LEU A 127 -8.94 17.31 8.89
CA LEU A 127 -8.65 17.71 7.52
C LEU A 127 -9.32 16.76 6.50
N ALA A 128 -9.23 15.45 6.71
CA ALA A 128 -9.88 14.46 5.85
C ALA A 128 -11.41 14.58 5.86
N ALA A 129 -12.01 14.90 7.02
CA ALA A 129 -13.44 15.15 7.11
C ALA A 129 -13.85 16.40 6.34
N HIS A 130 -13.10 17.50 6.47
CA HIS A 130 -13.34 18.73 5.71
C HIS A 130 -13.25 18.47 4.20
N VAL A 131 -12.16 17.88 3.73
CA VAL A 131 -11.95 17.56 2.30
C VAL A 131 -13.05 16.64 1.76
N ARG A 132 -13.46 15.61 2.52
CA ARG A 132 -14.56 14.71 2.12
C ARG A 132 -15.89 15.46 2.01
N ASN A 133 -16.16 16.39 2.93
CA ASN A 133 -17.37 17.19 2.90
C ASN A 133 -17.41 18.11 1.68
N GLU A 134 -16.29 18.77 1.37
CA GLU A 134 -16.15 19.61 0.16
C GLU A 134 -16.38 18.80 -1.11
N CYS A 135 -15.75 17.62 -1.23
CA CYS A 135 -15.94 16.73 -2.38
C CYS A 135 -17.39 16.26 -2.53
N ARG A 136 -18.14 16.13 -1.44
CA ARG A 136 -19.55 15.71 -1.47
C ARG A 136 -20.50 16.88 -1.75
N ALA A 137 -20.15 18.08 -1.30
CA ALA A 137 -21.00 19.26 -1.42
C ALA A 137 -20.87 19.94 -2.79
N ASN A 138 -19.72 19.80 -3.46
CA ASN A 138 -19.44 20.47 -4.73
C ASN A 138 -19.25 19.46 -5.87
N LEU A 139 -20.18 19.47 -6.83
CA LEU A 139 -20.18 18.55 -7.97
C LEU A 139 -18.94 18.70 -8.87
N ALA A 140 -18.42 19.93 -9.04
CA ALA A 140 -17.23 20.15 -9.86
C ALA A 140 -15.98 19.53 -9.22
N ILE A 141 -15.85 19.66 -7.90
CA ILE A 141 -14.78 18.99 -7.13
C ILE A 141 -14.93 17.47 -7.24
N GLN A 142 -16.14 16.94 -7.07
CA GLN A 142 -16.39 15.49 -7.20
C GLN A 142 -15.98 14.96 -8.58
N GLN A 143 -16.39 15.65 -9.65
CA GLN A 143 -16.07 15.24 -11.03
C GLN A 143 -14.57 15.24 -11.30
N VAL A 144 -13.84 16.26 -10.80
CA VAL A 144 -12.38 16.27 -10.93
C VAL A 144 -11.75 15.15 -10.10
N TYR A 145 -12.23 14.89 -8.89
CA TYR A 145 -11.73 13.79 -8.06
C TYR A 145 -11.83 12.43 -8.75
N GLU A 146 -12.97 12.15 -9.39
CA GLU A 146 -13.21 10.89 -10.13
C GLU A 146 -12.27 10.71 -11.33
N GLN A 147 -11.74 11.81 -11.88
CA GLN A 147 -10.80 11.81 -12.99
C GLN A 147 -9.32 11.74 -12.56
N ILE A 148 -9.02 11.82 -11.25
CA ILE A 148 -7.64 11.71 -10.78
C ILE A 148 -7.15 10.27 -10.94
N ASP A 149 -6.07 10.11 -11.70
CA ASP A 149 -5.30 8.88 -11.71
C ASP A 149 -4.40 8.81 -10.48
N PHE A 150 -4.53 7.74 -9.71
CA PHE A 150 -3.74 7.48 -8.50
C PHE A 150 -2.63 6.46 -8.75
N VAL A 151 -2.42 6.03 -9.99
CA VAL A 151 -1.26 5.23 -10.38
C VAL A 151 -0.01 6.10 -10.34
N ILE A 152 0.93 5.77 -9.45
CA ILE A 152 2.19 6.49 -9.27
C ILE A 152 3.33 5.63 -9.83
N ASP A 153 3.33 5.43 -11.15
CA ASP A 153 4.35 4.63 -11.87
C ASP A 153 5.30 5.52 -12.71
N GLY A 154 5.38 6.81 -12.39
CA GLY A 154 6.17 7.80 -13.13
C GLY A 154 7.70 7.69 -12.95
N PRO A 155 8.49 8.33 -13.83
CA PRO A 155 9.94 8.42 -13.67
C PRO A 155 10.30 9.06 -12.32
N ARG A 156 11.38 8.57 -11.70
CA ARG A 156 11.83 9.04 -10.38
C ARG A 156 12.35 10.47 -10.38
N ASP A 157 12.83 10.93 -11.53
CA ASP A 157 13.33 12.28 -11.74
C ASP A 157 12.25 13.14 -12.39
N LEU A 158 11.84 14.20 -11.70
CA LEU A 158 10.92 15.19 -12.23
C LEU A 158 11.73 16.20 -13.08
N PRO A 159 11.30 16.54 -14.31
CA PRO A 159 11.83 17.69 -15.02
C PRO A 159 11.57 18.98 -14.21
N SER A 160 12.39 20.02 -14.44
CA SER A 160 12.23 21.31 -13.76
C SER A 160 10.80 21.85 -13.97
N PRO A 161 10.19 22.55 -12.99
CA PRO A 161 8.89 23.20 -13.18
C PRO A 161 8.81 24.04 -14.46
N ASP A 162 9.90 24.74 -14.82
CA ASP A 162 9.98 25.52 -16.06
C ASP A 162 9.92 24.64 -17.33
N GLN A 163 10.49 23.43 -17.28
CA GLN A 163 10.42 22.45 -18.38
C GLN A 163 9.02 21.87 -18.51
N ILE A 164 8.34 21.61 -17.38
CA ILE A 164 6.98 21.09 -17.35
C ILE A 164 5.98 22.13 -17.87
N LEU A 165 6.15 23.40 -17.48
CA LEU A 165 5.26 24.49 -17.88
C LEU A 165 5.56 24.99 -19.30
N GLY A 166 6.80 24.82 -19.79
CA GLY A 166 7.21 25.18 -21.16
C GLY A 166 6.56 24.32 -22.26
N ASP A 167 6.32 23.04 -21.98
CA ASP A 167 5.65 22.11 -22.91
C ASP A 167 4.12 22.25 -22.91
N MET A 168 3.54 22.99 -21.95
CA MET A 168 2.12 23.34 -21.90
C MET A 168 1.88 24.78 -22.40
N ALA A 169 2.38 25.12 -23.59
CA ALA A 169 2.02 26.39 -24.22
C ALA A 169 0.48 26.45 -24.42
N PRO A 170 -0.20 27.51 -23.97
CA PRO A 170 -1.64 27.63 -24.20
C PRO A 170 -1.92 27.75 -25.72
N PRO A 171 -3.08 27.26 -26.22
CA PRO A 171 -3.49 27.56 -27.58
C PRO A 171 -3.49 29.08 -27.77
N ALA A 172 -2.96 29.52 -28.93
CA ALA A 172 -2.54 30.88 -29.22
C ALA A 172 -3.63 31.99 -29.15
N ASP A 173 -4.85 31.65 -28.73
CA ASP A 173 -6.00 32.57 -28.71
C ASP A 173 -6.26 33.26 -27.37
N PHE A 174 -5.57 32.89 -26.28
CA PHE A 174 -5.73 33.59 -25.00
C PHE A 174 -4.83 34.82 -24.92
N THR A 175 -5.12 35.82 -25.75
CA THR A 175 -4.40 37.09 -25.77
C THR A 175 -4.49 37.81 -24.41
N HIS A 176 -3.32 38.21 -23.95
CA HIS A 176 -2.94 38.85 -22.69
C HIS A 176 -3.67 40.18 -22.34
N ARG A 177 -4.74 40.56 -23.04
CA ARG A 177 -5.45 41.83 -22.81
C ARG A 177 -6.49 41.78 -21.68
N LYS A 178 -7.06 40.61 -21.36
CA LYS A 178 -8.18 40.52 -20.41
C LYS A 178 -7.80 40.55 -18.93
N TRP A 179 -6.54 40.24 -18.59
CA TRP A 179 -6.06 40.30 -17.19
C TRP A 179 -5.79 41.73 -16.71
N GLN A 180 -5.44 42.65 -17.61
CA GLN A 180 -5.19 44.05 -17.23
C GLN A 180 -6.48 44.84 -16.99
N GLU A 181 -7.57 44.56 -17.72
CA GLU A 181 -8.87 45.22 -17.51
C GLU A 181 -9.60 44.74 -16.23
N ALA A 182 -9.44 43.47 -15.85
CA ALA A 182 -10.01 42.94 -14.60
C ALA A 182 -9.27 43.44 -13.34
N ALA A 183 -7.95 43.68 -13.43
CA ALA A 183 -7.19 44.27 -12.33
C ALA A 183 -7.51 45.77 -12.14
N SER A 184 -7.64 46.53 -13.24
CA SER A 184 -7.90 47.98 -13.19
C SER A 184 -9.30 48.35 -12.69
N THR A 185 -10.30 47.48 -12.85
CA THR A 185 -11.67 47.74 -12.37
C THR A 185 -11.81 47.54 -10.86
N SER A 186 -10.95 46.73 -10.24
CA SER A 186 -10.96 46.50 -8.78
C SER A 186 -10.31 47.64 -7.96
N GLU A 187 -9.42 48.42 -8.57
CA GLU A 187 -8.70 49.51 -7.90
C GLU A 187 -9.47 50.83 -7.91
N THR A 188 -10.43 50.98 -8.83
CA THR A 188 -11.29 52.18 -8.93
C THR A 188 -12.41 52.20 -7.90
N VAL A 189 -12.88 51.02 -7.43
CA VAL A 189 -13.97 50.92 -6.44
C VAL A 189 -13.49 51.20 -5.00
N ARG A 190 -12.19 51.09 -4.71
CA ARG A 190 -11.62 51.38 -3.38
C ARG A 190 -11.29 52.86 -3.14
N LYS A 191 -11.47 53.75 -4.12
CA LYS A 191 -11.16 55.18 -4.00
C LYS A 191 -12.38 56.10 -3.86
N ILE A 192 -13.59 55.55 -3.74
CA ILE A 192 -14.84 56.31 -3.60
C ILE A 192 -15.73 55.74 -2.46
N GLY A 193 -15.12 55.14 -1.43
CA GLY A 193 -15.82 54.65 -0.23
C GLY A 193 -15.18 55.17 1.04
#